data_AF-A0ABD6XHK1-F1
#
_entry.id   AF-A0ABD6XHK1-F1
#
_cell.length_a   1.000
_cell.length_b   1.000
_cell.length_c   1.000
_cell.angle_alpha   90.00
_cell.angle_beta   90.00
_cell.angle_gamma   90.00
#
_symmetry.space_group_name_H-M   'P 1'
#
loop_
_entity.id
_entity.type
_entity.pdbx_description
1 polymer ?
#
loop_
_entity_poly.entity_id
_entity_poly.type
_entity_poly.pdbx_seq_one_letter_code
_entity_poly.pdbx_strand_id
1 'polypeptide(L)'
;MKIIAFYLPQYHEIKENNEWWGKGFTEWTNVKNSKPYFKGHNMPRRPLNDNYYNLTDIKTMLWQKDLAKKYGIYGFAYYHYWFEGKMLLEKPAEIMLRHPEVDMPFCFSWANHTWSRAWADKTNEKLIIQKYGDEKDWKRHFDYLLPFFKDSRYIKEDGRPVMILYNPLGVKEFPEMMKKWQQWAKEAGLPGIFFLHQQDKFDHHKKDSDGLYDGGIEFQMSRAIVEYGRKSLTFKLETLGSMIADRFPMLICKNTIRHYKYDDIWKIILKQQPKGDDWYPGAFVDWDNTPRRKNKGSFCDGTSPEKFEYYLTQQIKRARNVYHKDYLFMFAWNEWGESGYLEPDTKNGYKMLEAVRNALIANNEFPDFD
;
A
#
# COMPACT_ATOMS: atom_id res chain seq x y z
N MET A 1 -14.79 2.69 -12.11
CA MET A 1 -13.44 2.14 -11.92
C MET A 1 -13.33 1.84 -10.46
N LYS A 2 -13.10 0.58 -10.13
CA LYS A 2 -13.10 0.12 -8.75
C LYS A 2 -11.71 0.38 -8.15
N ILE A 3 -11.52 1.56 -7.56
CA ILE A 3 -10.24 1.89 -6.90
C ILE A 3 -10.15 1.16 -5.56
N ILE A 4 -9.17 0.27 -5.43
CA ILE A 4 -8.85 -0.43 -4.19
C ILE A 4 -7.64 0.24 -3.55
N ALA A 5 -7.82 0.87 -2.39
CA ALA A 5 -6.73 1.55 -1.69
C ALA A 5 -6.08 0.62 -0.66
N PHE A 6 -4.74 0.55 -0.65
CA PHE A 6 -4.01 -0.16 0.41
C PHE A 6 -4.26 0.52 1.77
N TYR A 7 -4.46 -0.31 2.79
CA TYR A 7 -4.91 0.13 4.11
C TYR A 7 -3.98 -0.41 5.21
N LEU A 8 -3.27 0.51 5.86
CA LEU A 8 -2.28 0.21 6.90
C LEU A 8 -2.96 0.10 8.28
N PRO A 9 -2.87 -1.05 8.97
CA PRO A 9 -3.52 -1.23 10.26
C PRO A 9 -2.74 -0.63 11.46
N GLN A 10 -1.52 -0.12 11.26
CA GLN A 10 -0.57 0.27 12.33
C GLN A 10 -0.90 1.57 13.11
N TYR A 11 -2.16 1.99 13.11
CA TYR A 11 -2.67 3.13 13.88
C TYR A 11 -3.38 2.68 15.16
N HIS A 12 -2.79 1.69 15.83
CA HIS A 12 -3.17 1.23 17.16
C HIS A 12 -1.95 0.60 17.83
N GLU A 13 -1.91 0.63 19.15
CA GLU A 13 -0.81 0.02 19.89
C GLU A 13 -0.91 -1.51 19.89
N ILE A 14 0.24 -2.16 19.73
CA ILE A 14 0.42 -3.58 20.01
C ILE A 14 1.61 -3.76 20.94
N LYS A 15 1.61 -4.86 21.70
CA LYS A 15 2.66 -5.16 22.68
C LYS A 15 4.05 -5.14 22.03
N GLU A 16 4.19 -5.79 20.89
CA GLU A 16 5.45 -5.93 20.17
C GLU A 16 6.02 -4.58 19.74
N ASN A 17 5.20 -3.71 19.13
CA ASN A 17 5.65 -2.38 18.73
C ASN A 17 6.05 -1.53 19.96
N ASN A 18 5.35 -1.67 21.07
CA ASN A 18 5.71 -0.99 22.31
C ASN A 18 7.06 -1.46 22.86
N GLU A 19 7.37 -2.76 22.75
CA GLU A 19 8.66 -3.34 23.12
C GLU A 19 9.79 -2.92 22.15
N TRP A 20 9.49 -2.82 20.86
CA TRP A 20 10.51 -2.53 19.83
C TRP A 20 10.83 -1.03 19.72
N TRP A 21 9.82 -0.18 19.83
CA TRP A 21 9.89 1.24 19.46
C TRP A 21 9.59 2.19 20.62
N GLY A 22 9.18 1.65 21.77
CA GLY A 22 8.78 2.40 22.95
C GLY A 22 7.28 2.44 23.16
N LYS A 23 6.87 2.57 24.42
CA LYS A 23 5.46 2.58 24.83
C LYS A 23 4.68 3.68 24.11
N GLY A 24 3.51 3.34 23.55
CA GLY A 24 2.67 4.27 22.81
C GLY A 24 2.93 4.28 21.30
N PHE A 25 3.74 3.35 20.77
CA PHE A 25 4.12 3.41 19.37
C PHE A 25 2.95 3.06 18.43
N THR A 26 2.71 3.97 17.50
CA THR A 26 1.90 3.77 16.30
C THR A 26 2.57 4.52 15.15
N GLU A 27 2.03 4.39 13.94
CA GLU A 27 2.57 5.17 12.82
C GLU A 27 2.45 6.68 13.02
N TRP A 28 1.50 7.15 13.85
CA TRP A 28 1.44 8.55 14.25
C TRP A 28 2.70 9.03 14.98
N THR A 29 3.42 8.15 15.68
CA THR A 29 4.66 8.51 16.37
C THR A 29 5.73 8.94 15.37
N ASN A 30 5.90 8.22 14.25
CA ASN A 30 6.83 8.59 13.18
C ASN A 30 6.44 9.92 12.53
N VAL A 31 5.15 10.08 12.22
CA VAL A 31 4.62 11.29 11.57
C VAL A 31 4.81 12.51 12.46
N LYS A 32 4.44 12.44 13.75
CA LYS A 32 4.57 13.55 14.71
C LYS A 32 6.03 13.94 14.97
N ASN A 33 6.95 12.95 14.97
CA ASN A 33 8.36 13.18 15.23
C ASN A 33 9.16 13.66 14.00
N SER A 34 8.57 13.60 12.80
CA SER A 34 9.21 14.06 11.57
C SER A 34 9.44 15.57 11.59
N LYS A 35 10.49 16.02 10.88
CA LYS A 35 10.93 17.42 10.85
C LYS A 35 11.29 17.84 9.42
N PRO A 36 11.13 19.12 9.07
CA PRO A 36 11.57 19.61 7.77
C PRO A 36 13.10 19.58 7.69
N TYR A 37 13.63 19.00 6.61
CA TYR A 37 15.07 18.98 6.33
C TYR A 37 15.55 20.14 5.44
N PHE A 38 14.63 20.87 4.81
CA PHE A 38 14.94 22.02 3.96
C PHE A 38 13.75 22.99 3.94
N LYS A 39 14.00 24.24 3.53
CA LYS A 39 12.94 25.25 3.42
C LYS A 39 11.86 24.80 2.42
N GLY A 40 10.60 24.78 2.87
CA GLY A 40 9.46 24.32 2.07
C GLY A 40 9.20 22.82 2.12
N HIS A 41 9.98 22.04 2.88
CA HIS A 41 9.66 20.64 3.15
C HIS A 41 8.41 20.54 4.03
N ASN A 42 7.35 19.89 3.52
CA ASN A 42 6.08 19.69 4.22
C ASN A 42 6.18 18.59 5.29
N MET A 43 6.89 18.86 6.39
CA MET A 43 6.99 17.99 7.56
C MET A 43 6.95 18.79 8.87
N PRO A 44 6.34 18.27 9.95
CA PRO A 44 5.50 17.07 9.95
C PRO A 44 4.17 17.31 9.23
N ARG A 45 3.69 16.29 8.50
CA ARG A 45 2.33 16.30 7.93
C ARG A 45 1.32 16.06 9.06
N ARG A 46 0.17 16.72 8.99
CA ARG A 46 -0.85 16.67 10.05
C ARG A 46 -2.21 16.30 9.46
N PRO A 47 -2.95 15.34 10.06
CA PRO A 47 -4.32 15.06 9.68
C PRO A 47 -5.19 16.29 9.90
N LEU A 48 -6.17 16.50 9.03
CA LEU A 48 -7.13 17.58 9.17
C LEU A 48 -7.86 17.45 10.52
N ASN A 49 -8.10 18.57 11.19
CA ASN A 49 -8.74 18.64 12.52
C ASN A 49 -8.02 17.85 13.62
N ASP A 50 -6.69 17.67 13.51
CA ASP A 50 -5.88 16.89 14.44
C ASP A 50 -6.42 15.45 14.68
N ASN A 51 -7.03 14.86 13.64
CA ASN A 51 -7.63 13.52 13.68
C ASN A 51 -6.58 12.38 13.73
N TYR A 52 -5.76 12.37 14.77
CA TYR A 52 -4.82 11.29 15.10
C TYR A 52 -5.58 10.10 15.71
N TYR A 53 -6.33 9.41 14.87
CA TYR A 53 -7.28 8.36 15.27
C TYR A 53 -6.61 7.08 15.80
N ASN A 54 -7.43 6.20 16.39
CA ASN A 54 -7.07 4.81 16.69
C ASN A 54 -7.95 3.86 15.88
N LEU A 55 -7.35 2.88 15.18
CA LEU A 55 -8.09 1.90 14.37
C LEU A 55 -8.78 0.80 15.17
N THR A 56 -8.66 0.79 16.49
CA THR A 56 -9.54 -0.02 17.33
C THR A 56 -10.83 0.72 17.72
N ASP A 57 -10.99 1.99 17.33
CA ASP A 57 -12.24 2.72 17.48
C ASP A 57 -13.09 2.56 16.22
N ILE A 58 -14.26 1.95 16.37
CA ILE A 58 -15.23 1.74 15.30
C ILE A 58 -15.67 3.05 14.63
N LYS A 59 -15.71 4.17 15.37
CA LYS A 59 -16.07 5.48 14.82
C LYS A 59 -15.10 5.92 13.73
N THR A 60 -13.82 5.57 13.87
CA THR A 60 -12.80 5.82 12.85
C THR A 60 -13.13 5.08 11.55
N MET A 61 -13.47 3.80 11.65
CA MET A 61 -13.80 2.98 10.48
C MET A 61 -15.08 3.46 9.78
N LEU A 62 -16.10 3.85 10.56
CA LEU A 62 -17.32 4.44 10.01
C LEU A 62 -17.04 5.75 9.28
N TRP A 63 -16.25 6.64 9.88
CA TRP A 63 -15.81 7.88 9.24
C TRP A 63 -15.02 7.61 7.96
N GLN A 64 -14.07 6.67 7.97
CA GLN A 64 -13.27 6.33 6.80
C GLN A 64 -14.12 5.71 5.68
N LYS A 65 -15.07 4.82 6.02
CA LYS A 65 -16.04 4.27 5.06
C LYS A 65 -16.83 5.38 4.38
N ASP A 66 -17.47 6.25 5.17
CA ASP A 66 -18.32 7.31 4.63
C ASP A 66 -17.51 8.27 3.75
N LEU A 67 -16.28 8.59 4.18
CA LEU A 67 -15.37 9.44 3.42
C LEU A 67 -14.92 8.77 2.12
N ALA A 68 -14.52 7.50 2.18
CA ALA A 68 -14.07 6.73 1.03
C ALA A 68 -15.17 6.60 -0.04
N LYS A 69 -16.39 6.23 0.38
CA LYS A 69 -17.56 6.18 -0.52
C LYS A 69 -17.88 7.54 -1.14
N LYS A 70 -17.90 8.62 -0.34
CA LYS A 70 -18.18 9.99 -0.81
C LYS A 70 -17.28 10.44 -1.98
N TYR A 71 -16.04 9.94 -2.01
CA TYR A 71 -15.03 10.32 -3.00
C TYR A 71 -14.70 9.20 -4.01
N GLY A 72 -15.43 8.10 -4.00
CA GLY A 72 -15.35 7.08 -5.05
C GLY A 72 -14.26 6.01 -4.85
N ILE A 73 -13.74 5.84 -3.63
CA ILE A 73 -12.89 4.69 -3.30
C ILE A 73 -13.79 3.48 -3.15
N TYR A 74 -13.56 2.44 -3.95
CA TYR A 74 -14.41 1.25 -3.98
C TYR A 74 -14.19 0.34 -2.78
N GLY A 75 -12.94 0.15 -2.36
CA GLY A 75 -12.63 -0.79 -1.28
C GLY A 75 -11.22 -0.64 -0.73
N PHE A 76 -10.94 -1.41 0.34
CA PHE A 76 -9.66 -1.40 1.02
C PHE A 76 -8.94 -2.75 0.92
N ALA A 77 -7.65 -2.71 0.57
CA ALA A 77 -6.75 -3.86 0.70
C ALA A 77 -6.00 -3.75 2.03
N TYR A 78 -6.48 -4.44 3.06
CA TYR A 78 -5.87 -4.46 4.39
C TYR A 78 -4.53 -5.18 4.33
N TYR A 79 -3.47 -4.52 4.82
CA TYR A 79 -2.25 -5.25 5.10
C TYR A 79 -2.50 -6.27 6.22
N HIS A 80 -2.25 -7.53 5.91
CA HIS A 80 -2.36 -8.67 6.81
C HIS A 80 -0.97 -9.17 7.19
N TYR A 81 -0.75 -9.45 8.47
CA TYR A 81 0.54 -9.92 8.97
C TYR A 81 0.38 -11.21 9.75
N TRP A 82 1.01 -12.27 9.23
CA TRP A 82 0.95 -13.62 9.78
C TRP A 82 2.34 -14.27 9.78
N PHE A 83 2.78 -14.72 10.94
CA PHE A 83 4.09 -15.31 11.20
C PHE A 83 3.93 -16.67 11.89
N GLU A 84 3.51 -17.69 11.14
CA GLU A 84 3.35 -19.08 11.63
C GLU A 84 2.42 -19.23 12.85
N GLY A 85 1.28 -18.53 12.85
CA GLY A 85 0.32 -18.53 13.95
C GLY A 85 0.45 -17.36 14.92
N LYS A 86 1.51 -16.55 14.79
CA LYS A 86 1.57 -15.23 15.43
C LYS A 86 1.02 -14.18 14.48
N MET A 87 -0.02 -13.47 14.91
CA MET A 87 -0.57 -12.31 14.21
C MET A 87 0.02 -11.02 14.77
N LEU A 88 0.14 -10.01 13.91
CA LEU A 88 0.41 -8.63 14.31
C LEU A 88 -0.59 -7.72 13.61
N LEU A 89 -1.09 -6.71 14.32
CA LEU A 89 -1.96 -5.66 13.78
C LEU A 89 -3.31 -6.18 13.22
N GLU A 90 -3.78 -7.34 13.66
CA GLU A 90 -5.01 -8.00 13.20
C GLU A 90 -6.29 -7.30 13.63
N LYS A 91 -6.26 -6.61 14.79
CA LYS A 91 -7.45 -6.07 15.46
C LYS A 91 -8.34 -5.21 14.57
N PRO A 92 -7.83 -4.28 13.74
CA PRO A 92 -8.68 -3.47 12.88
C PRO A 92 -9.53 -4.31 11.91
N ALA A 93 -8.95 -5.34 11.29
CA ALA A 93 -9.68 -6.21 10.39
C ALA A 93 -10.75 -7.02 11.14
N GLU A 94 -10.41 -7.58 12.30
CA GLU A 94 -11.39 -8.31 13.11
C GLU A 94 -12.55 -7.44 13.61
N ILE A 95 -12.27 -6.19 13.98
CA ILE A 95 -13.31 -5.22 14.36
C ILE A 95 -14.21 -4.96 13.15
N MET A 96 -13.66 -4.63 11.99
CA MET A 96 -14.45 -4.43 10.77
C MET A 96 -15.32 -5.65 10.42
N LEU A 97 -14.81 -6.87 10.60
CA LEU A 97 -15.60 -8.09 10.36
C LEU A 97 -16.79 -8.21 11.33
N ARG A 98 -16.61 -7.90 12.62
CA ARG A 98 -17.67 -7.94 13.63
C ARG A 98 -18.72 -6.83 13.49
N HIS A 99 -18.39 -5.78 12.75
CA HIS A 99 -19.23 -4.59 12.56
C HIS A 99 -19.65 -4.46 11.08
N PRO A 100 -20.72 -5.16 10.65
CA PRO A 100 -21.21 -5.11 9.27
C PRO A 100 -21.63 -3.70 8.82
N GLU A 101 -21.91 -2.77 9.75
CA GLU A 101 -22.16 -1.36 9.48
C GLU A 101 -20.95 -0.61 8.88
N VAL A 102 -19.73 -1.17 9.01
CA VAL A 102 -18.55 -0.79 8.21
C VAL A 102 -18.70 -1.41 6.82
N ASP A 103 -19.79 -1.05 6.14
CA ASP A 103 -20.16 -1.56 4.83
C ASP A 103 -19.23 -0.99 3.74
N MET A 104 -18.06 -1.59 3.61
CA MET A 104 -17.03 -1.24 2.64
C MET A 104 -16.44 -2.52 2.05
N PRO A 105 -16.34 -2.63 0.71
CA PRO A 105 -15.62 -3.73 0.10
C PRO A 105 -14.18 -3.82 0.61
N PHE A 106 -13.71 -5.04 0.89
CA PHE A 106 -12.34 -5.25 1.38
C PHE A 106 -11.70 -6.55 0.89
N CYS A 107 -10.38 -6.59 0.85
CA CYS A 107 -9.59 -7.81 0.71
C CYS A 107 -8.29 -7.72 1.52
N PHE A 108 -7.52 -8.80 1.54
CA PHE A 108 -6.23 -8.84 2.21
C PHE A 108 -5.03 -8.78 1.26
N SER A 109 -3.98 -8.11 1.75
CA SER A 109 -2.64 -8.17 1.22
C SER A 109 -1.68 -8.67 2.29
N TRP A 110 -1.26 -9.93 2.20
CA TRP A 110 -0.31 -10.50 3.14
C TRP A 110 1.07 -9.92 2.93
N ALA A 111 1.47 -9.07 3.87
CA ALA A 111 2.82 -8.53 4.00
C ALA A 111 3.74 -9.59 4.64
N ASN A 112 4.09 -10.56 3.83
CA ASN A 112 4.90 -11.75 4.09
C ASN A 112 6.42 -11.48 4.10
N HIS A 113 6.89 -10.39 4.69
CA HIS A 113 8.33 -10.11 4.76
C HIS A 113 8.81 -10.04 6.21
N THR A 114 10.09 -10.37 6.41
CA THR A 114 10.73 -10.23 7.72
C THR A 114 10.73 -8.78 8.15
N TRP A 115 10.22 -8.50 9.35
CA TRP A 115 10.32 -7.18 9.94
C TRP A 115 11.70 -7.00 10.58
N SER A 116 12.36 -5.90 10.26
CA SER A 116 13.67 -5.55 10.80
C SER A 116 13.74 -4.08 11.16
N ARG A 117 14.70 -3.72 12.01
CA ARG A 117 15.01 -2.31 12.35
C ARG A 117 15.74 -1.55 11.24
N ALA A 118 15.94 -2.17 10.07
CA ALA A 118 16.73 -1.60 8.98
C ALA A 118 16.20 -0.22 8.51
N TRP A 119 14.88 0.00 8.61
CA TRP A 119 14.26 1.27 8.22
C TRP A 119 14.46 2.39 9.25
N ALA A 120 14.59 2.08 10.54
CA ALA A 120 14.69 3.05 11.64
C ALA A 120 16.14 3.38 12.02
N ASP A 121 16.98 2.37 12.27
CA ASP A 121 18.26 2.54 12.99
C ASP A 121 19.46 1.87 12.32
N LYS A 122 19.34 1.40 11.06
CA LYS A 122 20.40 0.71 10.30
C LYS A 122 20.95 -0.57 10.98
N THR A 123 20.33 -1.08 12.02
CA THR A 123 20.64 -2.43 12.51
C THR A 123 19.91 -3.43 11.62
N ASN A 124 20.61 -4.48 11.18
CA ASN A 124 19.97 -5.65 10.56
C ASN A 124 19.27 -6.54 11.61
N GLU A 125 18.90 -5.95 12.75
CA GLU A 125 18.21 -6.64 13.81
C GLU A 125 16.82 -7.01 13.31
N LYS A 126 16.59 -8.33 13.21
CA LYS A 126 15.30 -8.89 12.81
C LYS A 126 14.39 -8.86 14.03
N LEU A 127 13.29 -8.14 13.95
CA LEU A 127 12.28 -8.02 15.01
C LEU A 127 11.39 -9.25 15.05
N ILE A 128 10.92 -9.66 13.87
CA ILE A 128 10.23 -10.94 13.67
C ILE A 128 10.58 -11.50 12.28
N ILE A 129 11.02 -12.75 12.26
CA ILE A 129 11.42 -13.43 11.03
C ILE A 129 10.16 -13.97 10.35
N GLN A 130 9.98 -13.65 9.07
CA GLN A 130 8.96 -14.31 8.27
C GLN A 130 9.43 -15.72 7.95
N LYS A 131 8.62 -16.67 8.39
CA LYS A 131 8.66 -18.06 7.98
C LYS A 131 7.26 -18.46 7.51
N TYR A 132 7.16 -19.56 6.77
CA TYR A 132 5.95 -19.94 6.06
C TYR A 132 5.33 -21.24 6.56
N GLY A 133 6.00 -21.94 7.48
CA GLY A 133 5.47 -23.11 8.15
C GLY A 133 5.23 -24.32 7.25
N ASP A 134 4.45 -25.25 7.79
CA ASP A 134 3.99 -26.46 7.12
C ASP A 134 2.47 -26.44 6.88
N GLU A 135 1.91 -27.55 6.38
CA GLU A 135 0.48 -27.67 6.10
C GLU A 135 -0.41 -27.36 7.31
N LYS A 136 0.03 -27.64 8.55
CA LYS A 136 -0.74 -27.28 9.76
C LYS A 136 -0.74 -25.77 9.95
N ASP A 137 0.37 -25.09 9.70
CA ASP A 137 0.46 -23.63 9.77
C ASP A 137 -0.40 -22.97 8.68
N TRP A 138 -0.34 -23.52 7.46
CA TRP A 138 -1.15 -23.07 6.33
C TRP A 138 -2.64 -23.23 6.60
N LYS A 139 -3.04 -24.35 7.22
CA LYS A 139 -4.44 -24.61 7.58
C LYS A 139 -4.92 -23.61 8.64
N ARG A 140 -4.13 -23.35 9.68
CA ARG A 140 -4.47 -22.34 10.70
C ARG A 140 -4.63 -20.95 10.10
N HIS A 141 -3.77 -20.58 9.15
CA HIS A 141 -3.87 -19.29 8.46
C HIS A 141 -5.13 -19.22 7.59
N PHE A 142 -5.41 -20.26 6.80
CA PHE A 142 -6.63 -20.35 6.00
C PHE A 142 -7.89 -20.27 6.87
N ASP A 143 -7.93 -21.02 7.98
CA ASP A 143 -9.08 -21.05 8.90
C ASP A 143 -9.32 -19.69 9.57
N TYR A 144 -8.26 -18.94 9.88
CA TYR A 144 -8.37 -17.56 10.34
C TYR A 144 -8.98 -16.64 9.28
N LEU A 145 -8.58 -16.78 8.00
CA LEU A 145 -9.08 -15.95 6.90
C LEU A 145 -10.48 -16.35 6.43
N LEU A 146 -10.91 -17.59 6.67
CA LEU A 146 -12.16 -18.14 6.12
C LEU A 146 -13.42 -17.32 6.49
N PRO A 147 -13.63 -16.85 7.74
CA PRO A 147 -14.75 -15.98 8.06
C PRO A 147 -14.78 -14.71 7.20
N PHE A 148 -13.62 -14.12 6.92
CA PHE A 148 -13.51 -12.95 6.05
C PHE A 148 -13.82 -13.29 4.61
N PHE A 149 -13.29 -14.40 4.07
CA PHE A 149 -13.59 -14.83 2.70
C PHE A 149 -15.07 -15.12 2.45
N LYS A 150 -15.82 -15.45 3.52
CA LYS A 150 -17.26 -15.66 3.48
C LYS A 150 -18.09 -14.40 3.67
N ASP A 151 -17.49 -13.29 4.11
CA ASP A 151 -18.18 -12.01 4.26
C ASP A 151 -18.66 -11.51 2.88
N SER A 152 -19.88 -10.95 2.84
CA SER A 152 -20.49 -10.45 1.59
C SER A 152 -19.75 -9.24 1.02
N ARG A 153 -19.05 -8.48 1.87
CA ARG A 153 -18.24 -7.32 1.49
C ARG A 153 -16.85 -7.73 0.96
N TYR A 154 -16.46 -9.00 1.08
CA TYR A 154 -15.14 -9.42 0.61
C TYR A 154 -15.04 -9.31 -0.92
N ILE A 155 -14.00 -8.63 -1.41
CA ILE A 155 -13.78 -8.40 -2.84
C ILE A 155 -13.47 -9.73 -3.53
N LYS A 156 -14.20 -9.98 -4.62
CA LYS A 156 -14.11 -11.20 -5.42
C LYS A 156 -13.78 -10.86 -6.87
N GLU A 157 -13.06 -11.76 -7.52
CA GLU A 157 -12.82 -11.79 -8.96
C GLU A 157 -13.17 -13.20 -9.46
N ASP A 158 -13.96 -13.30 -10.53
CA ASP A 158 -14.57 -14.56 -10.99
C ASP A 158 -15.31 -15.33 -9.87
N GLY A 159 -15.94 -14.59 -8.94
CA GLY A 159 -16.61 -15.15 -7.76
C GLY A 159 -15.68 -15.69 -6.67
N ARG A 160 -14.35 -15.69 -6.87
CA ARG A 160 -13.35 -16.16 -5.90
C ARG A 160 -12.85 -15.00 -5.03
N PRO A 161 -12.71 -15.16 -3.70
CA PRO A 161 -12.09 -14.15 -2.83
C PRO A 161 -10.68 -13.80 -3.31
N VAL A 162 -10.39 -12.50 -3.42
CA VAL A 162 -9.06 -11.99 -3.77
C VAL A 162 -8.10 -12.07 -2.57
N MET A 163 -6.93 -12.68 -2.78
CA MET A 163 -5.85 -12.71 -1.80
C MET A 163 -4.56 -12.20 -2.45
N ILE A 164 -4.01 -11.10 -1.94
CA ILE A 164 -2.78 -10.50 -2.46
C ILE A 164 -1.59 -11.02 -1.64
N LEU A 165 -0.56 -11.50 -2.31
CA LEU A 165 0.72 -11.90 -1.71
C LEU A 165 1.78 -10.85 -2.09
N TYR A 166 2.34 -10.17 -1.09
CA TYR A 166 3.43 -9.22 -1.30
C TYR A 166 4.74 -9.97 -1.59
N ASN A 167 5.64 -9.42 -2.42
CA ASN A 167 6.96 -9.96 -2.75
C ASN A 167 7.14 -11.51 -2.67
N PRO A 168 6.30 -12.33 -3.34
CA PRO A 168 6.27 -13.77 -3.09
C PRO A 168 7.37 -14.58 -3.79
N LEU A 169 8.24 -13.92 -4.57
CA LEU A 169 9.29 -14.57 -5.34
C LEU A 169 10.27 -15.32 -4.41
N GLY A 170 10.52 -16.59 -4.73
CA GLY A 170 11.48 -17.43 -4.01
C GLY A 170 10.95 -18.07 -2.72
N VAL A 171 9.66 -17.93 -2.41
CA VAL A 171 9.03 -18.65 -1.29
C VAL A 171 8.69 -20.07 -1.71
N LYS A 172 9.47 -21.05 -1.25
CA LYS A 172 9.36 -22.46 -1.64
C LYS A 172 8.05 -23.13 -1.20
N GLU A 173 7.42 -22.62 -0.15
CA GLU A 173 6.19 -23.18 0.44
C GLU A 173 4.93 -22.79 -0.36
N PHE A 174 4.95 -21.66 -1.07
CA PHE A 174 3.75 -21.12 -1.73
C PHE A 174 3.09 -22.05 -2.75
N PRO A 175 3.82 -22.77 -3.63
CA PRO A 175 3.19 -23.68 -4.56
C PRO A 175 2.25 -24.70 -3.89
N GLU A 176 2.74 -25.41 -2.87
CA GLU A 176 1.94 -26.41 -2.16
C GLU A 176 0.91 -25.77 -1.21
N MET A 177 1.26 -24.67 -0.54
CA MET A 177 0.33 -23.92 0.30
C MET A 177 -0.90 -23.45 -0.48
N MET A 178 -0.69 -22.81 -1.63
CA MET A 178 -1.77 -22.26 -2.45
C MET A 178 -2.65 -23.37 -3.02
N LYS A 179 -2.06 -24.50 -3.42
CA LYS A 179 -2.81 -25.70 -3.83
C LYS A 179 -3.73 -26.22 -2.72
N LYS A 180 -3.24 -26.29 -1.49
CA LYS A 180 -4.04 -26.66 -0.31
C LYS A 180 -5.13 -25.64 -0.02
N TRP A 181 -4.83 -24.35 -0.12
CA TRP A 181 -5.83 -23.29 0.05
C TRP A 181 -6.93 -23.34 -1.01
N GLN A 182 -6.60 -23.65 -2.28
CA GLN A 182 -7.62 -23.88 -3.31
C GLN A 182 -8.52 -25.06 -2.97
N GLN A 183 -7.95 -26.15 -2.46
CA GLN A 183 -8.72 -27.33 -2.00
C GLN A 183 -9.64 -26.96 -0.83
N TRP A 184 -9.10 -26.38 0.23
CA TRP A 184 -9.87 -26.03 1.44
C TRP A 184 -10.94 -24.97 1.16
N ALA A 185 -10.69 -24.04 0.23
CA ALA A 185 -11.71 -23.08 -0.23
C ALA A 185 -12.92 -23.82 -0.81
N LYS A 186 -12.69 -24.80 -1.69
CA LYS A 186 -13.76 -25.62 -2.29
C LYS A 186 -14.49 -26.45 -1.25
N GLU A 187 -13.77 -27.09 -0.35
CA GLU A 187 -14.37 -27.85 0.78
C GLU A 187 -15.22 -26.95 1.69
N ALA A 188 -14.84 -25.67 1.84
CA ALA A 188 -15.57 -24.69 2.62
C ALA A 188 -16.74 -24.01 1.88
N GLY A 189 -17.01 -24.41 0.63
CA GLY A 189 -18.10 -23.90 -0.21
C GLY A 189 -17.78 -22.65 -1.05
N LEU A 190 -16.50 -22.31 -1.20
CA LEU A 190 -16.03 -21.23 -2.08
C LEU A 190 -15.58 -21.80 -3.44
N PRO A 191 -15.65 -21.04 -4.55
CA PRO A 191 -15.20 -21.54 -5.87
C PRO A 191 -13.68 -21.75 -5.98
N GLY A 192 -12.92 -21.23 -5.01
CA GLY A 192 -11.46 -21.20 -4.98
C GLY A 192 -10.99 -19.88 -4.35
N ILE A 193 -9.72 -19.54 -4.53
CA ILE A 193 -9.14 -18.23 -4.20
C ILE A 193 -8.57 -17.61 -5.48
N PHE A 194 -8.71 -16.30 -5.62
CA PHE A 194 -8.07 -15.52 -6.68
C PHE A 194 -6.78 -14.91 -6.14
N PHE A 195 -5.64 -15.46 -6.54
CA PHE A 195 -4.35 -15.03 -6.01
C PHE A 195 -3.74 -13.94 -6.88
N LEU A 196 -3.53 -12.78 -6.27
CA LEU A 196 -2.73 -11.71 -6.85
C LEU A 196 -1.37 -11.67 -6.18
N HIS A 197 -0.36 -11.19 -6.91
CA HIS A 197 0.92 -10.84 -6.29
C HIS A 197 1.24 -9.36 -6.51
N GLN A 198 1.93 -8.75 -5.54
CA GLN A 198 2.51 -7.42 -5.68
C GLN A 198 4.02 -7.53 -5.50
N GLN A 199 4.82 -6.94 -6.39
CA GLN A 199 6.28 -7.04 -6.32
C GLN A 199 6.97 -5.72 -6.60
N ASP A 200 7.99 -5.40 -5.80
CA ASP A 200 8.75 -4.15 -5.95
C ASP A 200 9.66 -4.19 -7.19
N LYS A 201 10.17 -5.38 -7.55
CA LYS A 201 11.15 -5.54 -8.64
C LYS A 201 10.53 -5.88 -9.99
N PHE A 202 9.24 -6.23 -10.02
CA PHE A 202 8.51 -6.59 -11.24
C PHE A 202 9.23 -7.67 -12.07
N ASP A 203 9.91 -8.60 -11.40
CA ASP A 203 10.75 -9.65 -11.97
C ASP A 203 10.04 -10.99 -12.13
N HIS A 204 8.79 -11.12 -11.66
CA HIS A 204 7.95 -12.25 -12.05
C HIS A 204 7.38 -12.12 -13.46
N HIS A 205 7.76 -13.05 -14.32
CA HIS A 205 6.98 -13.40 -15.49
C HIS A 205 6.02 -14.55 -15.16
N LYS A 206 4.86 -14.60 -15.82
CA LYS A 206 3.87 -15.68 -15.66
C LYS A 206 4.46 -17.09 -15.75
N LYS A 207 5.52 -17.23 -16.57
CA LYS A 207 6.31 -18.46 -16.74
C LYS A 207 7.11 -18.87 -15.50
N ASP A 208 7.53 -17.91 -14.67
CA ASP A 208 8.37 -18.16 -13.49
C ASP A 208 7.54 -18.58 -12.27
N SER A 209 6.22 -18.41 -12.33
CA SER A 209 5.27 -18.79 -11.29
C SER A 209 4.49 -20.07 -11.57
N ASP A 210 4.73 -20.75 -12.70
CA ASP A 210 4.03 -21.99 -13.08
C ASP A 210 2.48 -21.91 -13.00
N GLY A 211 1.92 -20.72 -13.23
CA GLY A 211 0.48 -20.47 -13.14
C GLY A 211 -0.10 -20.38 -11.71
N LEU A 212 0.73 -20.23 -10.68
CA LEU A 212 0.27 -20.12 -9.28
C LEU A 212 -0.59 -18.88 -8.99
N TYR A 213 -0.33 -17.77 -9.67
CA TYR A 213 -1.05 -16.51 -9.49
C TYR A 213 -1.96 -16.25 -10.67
N ASP A 214 -3.15 -15.72 -10.38
CA ASP A 214 -4.11 -15.28 -11.37
C ASP A 214 -3.74 -13.92 -11.99
N GLY A 215 -2.88 -13.14 -11.32
CA GLY A 215 -2.40 -11.85 -11.83
C GLY A 215 -1.41 -11.11 -10.93
N GLY A 216 -0.87 -10.02 -11.44
CA GLY A 216 0.07 -9.15 -10.74
C GLY A 216 -0.46 -7.74 -10.53
N ILE A 217 -0.06 -7.05 -9.46
CA ILE A 217 -0.41 -5.65 -9.20
C ILE A 217 0.84 -4.78 -9.41
N GLU A 218 0.72 -3.75 -10.24
CA GLU A 218 1.82 -2.81 -10.42
C GLU A 218 1.93 -1.83 -9.25
N PHE A 219 3.01 -1.92 -8.47
CA PHE A 219 3.32 -0.95 -7.42
C PHE A 219 4.01 0.30 -8.01
N GLN A 220 3.22 1.22 -8.57
CA GLN A 220 3.65 2.15 -9.64
C GLN A 220 4.84 3.06 -9.34
N MET A 221 5.21 3.29 -8.09
CA MET A 221 6.44 4.02 -7.79
C MET A 221 7.71 3.22 -8.10
N SER A 222 7.74 1.92 -7.76
CA SER A 222 8.98 1.15 -7.78
C SER A 222 9.57 0.97 -9.19
N ARG A 223 8.75 0.65 -10.19
CA ARG A 223 9.21 0.51 -11.59
C ARG A 223 9.63 1.85 -12.18
N ALA A 224 8.84 2.90 -11.93
CA ALA A 224 9.10 4.23 -12.45
C ALA A 224 10.37 4.84 -11.86
N ILE A 225 10.63 4.66 -10.57
CA ILE A 225 11.86 5.13 -9.91
C ILE A 225 13.11 4.45 -10.47
N VAL A 226 13.05 3.14 -10.77
CA VAL A 226 14.19 2.44 -11.39
C VAL A 226 14.51 3.03 -12.75
N GLU A 227 13.51 3.28 -13.58
CA GLU A 227 13.69 3.91 -14.89
C GLU A 227 14.18 5.36 -14.77
N TYR A 228 13.59 6.13 -13.84
CA TYR A 228 14.00 7.50 -13.55
C TYR A 228 15.46 7.58 -13.13
N GLY A 229 15.90 6.75 -12.19
CA GLY A 229 17.28 6.74 -11.69
C GLY A 229 18.30 6.33 -12.75
N ARG A 230 17.92 5.48 -13.71
CA ARG A 230 18.79 5.13 -14.85
C ARG A 230 19.03 6.33 -15.76
N LYS A 231 17.99 7.13 -16.03
CA LYS A 231 17.99 8.23 -17.01
C LYS A 231 18.40 9.59 -16.44
N SER A 232 18.06 9.89 -15.18
CA SER A 232 18.25 11.21 -14.58
C SER A 232 19.68 11.40 -14.07
N LEU A 233 20.44 12.31 -14.71
CA LEU A 233 21.77 12.71 -14.25
C LEU A 233 21.70 13.47 -12.91
N THR A 234 20.69 14.32 -12.75
CA THR A 234 20.43 15.08 -11.51
C THR A 234 20.25 14.13 -10.32
N PHE A 235 19.45 13.08 -10.48
CA PHE A 235 19.23 12.08 -9.43
C PHE A 235 20.52 11.35 -9.03
N LYS A 236 21.42 11.07 -9.99
CA LYS A 236 22.72 10.45 -9.71
C LYS A 236 23.61 11.38 -8.87
N LEU A 237 23.63 12.66 -9.19
CA LEU A 237 24.37 13.68 -8.43
C LEU A 237 23.81 13.85 -7.01
N GLU A 238 22.49 13.90 -6.87
CA GLU A 238 21.82 13.97 -5.56
C GLU A 238 22.06 12.73 -4.71
N THR A 239 22.10 11.55 -5.33
CA THR A 239 22.43 10.30 -4.62
C THR A 239 23.84 10.36 -4.04
N LEU A 240 24.80 10.90 -4.79
CA LEU A 240 26.16 11.13 -4.28
C LEU A 240 26.18 12.22 -3.19
N GLY A 241 25.47 13.32 -3.41
CA GLY A 241 25.33 14.41 -2.44
C GLY A 241 24.71 13.94 -1.12
N SER A 242 23.72 13.05 -1.17
CA SER A 242 23.10 12.43 0.00
C SER A 242 24.08 11.58 0.80
N MET A 243 24.95 10.81 0.13
CA MET A 243 26.01 10.06 0.80
C MET A 243 27.02 10.97 1.52
N ILE A 244 27.28 12.17 0.99
CA ILE A 244 28.18 13.15 1.60
C ILE A 244 27.48 13.85 2.77
N ALA A 245 26.24 14.31 2.59
CA ALA A 245 25.45 14.97 3.63
C ALA A 245 25.15 14.05 4.83
N ASP A 246 25.13 12.74 4.62
CA ASP A 246 25.09 11.73 5.68
C ASP A 246 26.30 11.80 6.64
N ARG A 247 27.47 12.22 6.16
CA ARG A 247 28.68 12.40 6.97
C ARG A 247 28.82 13.80 7.53
N PHE A 248 28.24 14.79 6.85
CA PHE A 248 28.33 16.21 7.21
C PHE A 248 26.93 16.84 7.25
N PRO A 249 26.23 16.78 8.41
CA PRO A 249 24.83 17.21 8.52
C PRO A 249 24.56 18.67 8.13
N MET A 250 25.56 19.54 8.21
CA MET A 250 25.47 20.94 7.77
C MET A 250 25.19 21.10 6.26
N LEU A 251 25.41 20.04 5.46
CA LEU A 251 25.17 20.01 4.02
C LEU A 251 23.75 19.51 3.67
N ILE A 252 22.93 19.16 4.66
CA ILE A 252 21.56 18.69 4.42
C ILE A 252 20.71 19.84 3.87
N CYS A 253 20.21 19.66 2.66
CA CYS A 253 19.33 20.58 1.95
C CYS A 253 18.50 19.79 0.93
N LYS A 254 17.64 20.48 0.17
CA LYS A 254 16.78 19.87 -0.84
C LYS A 254 17.56 19.03 -1.86
N ASN A 255 18.73 19.51 -2.28
CA ASN A 255 19.55 18.87 -3.33
C ASN A 255 20.47 17.77 -2.79
N THR A 256 20.50 17.56 -1.47
CA THR A 256 21.25 16.46 -0.84
C THR A 256 20.34 15.42 -0.22
N ILE A 257 19.02 15.55 -0.41
CA ILE A 257 18.06 14.48 -0.18
C ILE A 257 17.58 13.98 -1.54
N ARG A 258 17.55 12.66 -1.70
CA ARG A 258 17.12 12.02 -2.95
C ARG A 258 15.68 12.43 -3.25
N HIS A 259 15.43 12.96 -4.43
CA HIS A 259 14.05 13.28 -4.81
C HIS A 259 13.73 12.95 -6.26
N TYR A 260 12.44 12.82 -6.52
CA TYR A 260 11.89 12.51 -7.83
C TYR A 260 10.95 13.62 -8.23
N LYS A 261 11.08 14.15 -9.45
CA LYS A 261 10.08 15.09 -9.97
C LYS A 261 8.76 14.34 -10.19
N TYR A 262 7.68 14.79 -9.56
CA TYR A 262 6.37 14.13 -9.61
C TYR A 262 5.89 13.90 -11.04
N ASP A 263 5.99 14.93 -11.89
CA ASP A 263 5.56 14.86 -13.29
C ASP A 263 6.37 13.84 -14.11
N ASP A 264 7.66 13.67 -13.80
CA ASP A 264 8.51 12.75 -14.54
C ASP A 264 8.21 11.29 -14.18
N ILE A 265 7.95 11.02 -12.89
CA ILE A 265 7.51 9.69 -12.43
C ILE A 265 6.19 9.30 -13.11
N TRP A 266 5.20 10.19 -13.10
CA TRP A 266 3.93 9.92 -13.77
C TRP A 266 4.03 9.80 -15.29
N LYS A 267 4.86 10.62 -15.96
CA LYS A 267 5.13 10.47 -17.40
C LYS A 267 5.77 9.11 -17.72
N ILE A 268 6.60 8.57 -16.82
CA ILE A 268 7.15 7.21 -16.97
C ILE A 268 6.02 6.19 -16.81
N ILE A 269 5.24 6.26 -15.73
CA ILE A 269 4.10 5.36 -15.47
C ILE A 269 3.15 5.30 -16.68
N LEU A 270 2.72 6.45 -17.19
CA LEU A 270 1.76 6.52 -18.30
C LEU A 270 2.31 6.01 -19.64
N LYS A 271 3.63 5.86 -19.77
CA LYS A 271 4.29 5.30 -20.96
C LYS A 271 4.59 3.80 -20.83
N GLN A 272 4.60 3.26 -19.61
CA GLN A 272 4.93 1.86 -19.39
C GLN A 272 3.80 0.96 -19.87
N GLN A 273 4.15 -0.12 -20.56
CA GLN A 273 3.18 -1.17 -20.90
C GLN A 273 2.99 -2.12 -19.71
N PRO A 274 1.78 -2.69 -19.55
CA PRO A 274 1.52 -3.77 -18.61
C PRO A 274 2.56 -4.87 -18.78
N LYS A 275 2.94 -5.53 -17.68
CA LYS A 275 3.86 -6.68 -17.74
C LYS A 275 3.24 -7.90 -18.42
N GLY A 276 1.90 -7.99 -18.42
CA GLY A 276 1.10 -9.00 -19.09
C GLY A 276 -0.39 -8.67 -18.95
N ASP A 277 -1.25 -9.41 -19.66
CA ASP A 277 -2.70 -9.16 -19.70
C ASP A 277 -3.42 -9.47 -18.37
N ASP A 278 -2.74 -10.17 -17.47
CA ASP A 278 -3.18 -10.50 -16.11
C ASP A 278 -2.73 -9.47 -15.07
N TRP A 279 -2.10 -8.37 -15.48
CA TRP A 279 -1.65 -7.33 -14.56
C TRP A 279 -2.71 -6.25 -14.34
N TYR A 280 -2.77 -5.80 -13.09
CA TYR A 280 -3.61 -4.71 -12.64
C TYR A 280 -2.79 -3.43 -12.48
N PRO A 281 -3.29 -2.29 -12.98
CA PRO A 281 -2.60 -1.02 -12.86
C PRO A 281 -2.67 -0.55 -11.41
N GLY A 282 -1.54 -0.04 -10.90
CA GLY A 282 -1.56 0.80 -9.71
C GLY A 282 -1.66 2.31 -10.00
N ALA A 283 -1.70 3.09 -8.93
CA ALA A 283 -1.49 4.54 -8.87
C ALA A 283 -0.91 4.91 -7.49
N PHE A 284 -0.35 6.11 -7.35
CA PHE A 284 0.11 6.63 -6.07
C PHE A 284 -0.26 8.11 -5.89
N VAL A 285 -0.49 8.55 -4.66
CA VAL A 285 -0.86 9.95 -4.38
C VAL A 285 0.37 10.84 -4.38
N ASP A 286 1.31 10.54 -3.47
CA ASP A 286 2.53 11.28 -3.20
C ASP A 286 3.57 10.31 -2.60
N TRP A 287 4.79 10.80 -2.36
CA TRP A 287 5.82 10.03 -1.69
C TRP A 287 6.75 10.91 -0.87
N ASP A 288 6.93 10.56 0.39
CA ASP A 288 7.97 11.11 1.24
C ASP A 288 8.14 10.19 2.46
N ASN A 289 9.20 9.39 2.46
CA ASN A 289 9.51 8.45 3.54
C ASN A 289 10.56 8.98 4.53
N THR A 290 10.81 10.30 4.52
CA THR A 290 11.68 10.94 5.51
C THR A 290 11.18 10.85 6.97
N PRO A 291 9.88 10.67 7.28
CA PRO A 291 9.44 10.36 8.65
C PRO A 291 10.08 9.10 9.21
N ARG A 292 10.24 8.06 8.37
CA ARG A 292 10.87 6.79 8.73
C ARG A 292 12.39 6.82 8.59
N ARG A 293 12.88 7.35 7.46
CA ARG A 293 14.29 7.22 7.03
C ARG A 293 15.14 8.47 7.25
N LYS A 294 14.57 9.54 7.83
CA LYS A 294 15.25 10.81 8.10
C LYS A 294 15.84 11.39 6.80
N ASN A 295 17.02 12.02 6.88
CA ASN A 295 17.73 12.59 5.73
C ASN A 295 18.18 11.56 4.67
N LYS A 296 18.03 10.25 4.94
CA LYS A 296 18.30 9.15 3.99
C LYS A 296 17.08 8.72 3.21
N GLY A 297 15.93 9.31 3.50
CA GLY A 297 14.70 9.08 2.76
C GLY A 297 14.78 9.60 1.32
N SER A 298 13.64 9.49 0.66
CA SER A 298 13.38 10.13 -0.61
C SER A 298 11.98 10.71 -0.62
N PHE A 299 11.76 11.72 -1.46
CA PHE A 299 10.47 12.39 -1.61
C PHE A 299 10.16 12.72 -3.07
N CYS A 300 8.88 12.91 -3.38
CA CYS A 300 8.41 13.44 -4.66
C CYS A 300 8.31 14.96 -4.57
N ASP A 301 8.96 15.65 -5.51
CA ASP A 301 8.95 17.10 -5.61
C ASP A 301 7.88 17.56 -6.61
N GLY A 302 7.10 18.57 -6.20
CA GLY A 302 6.12 19.22 -7.05
C GLY A 302 4.75 18.54 -7.11
N THR A 303 4.40 17.69 -6.13
CA THR A 303 3.06 17.10 -5.98
C THR A 303 2.01 18.17 -5.67
N SER A 304 0.85 18.11 -6.33
CA SER A 304 -0.34 18.92 -6.03
C SER A 304 -1.62 18.15 -6.37
N PRO A 305 -2.78 18.52 -5.77
CA PRO A 305 -4.07 17.90 -6.10
C PRO A 305 -4.40 17.93 -7.60
N GLU A 306 -4.11 19.03 -8.28
CA GLU A 306 -4.41 19.22 -9.71
C GLU A 306 -3.58 18.28 -10.59
N LYS A 307 -2.31 18.08 -10.25
CA LYS A 307 -1.45 17.12 -10.96
C LYS A 307 -1.89 15.69 -10.68
N PHE A 308 -2.22 15.39 -9.43
CA PHE A 308 -2.73 14.07 -9.05
C PHE A 308 -4.02 13.74 -9.81
N GLU A 309 -4.99 14.67 -9.85
CA GLU A 309 -6.22 14.54 -10.64
C GLU A 309 -5.91 14.28 -12.12
N TYR A 310 -5.05 15.11 -12.73
CA TYR A 310 -4.67 14.97 -14.13
C TYR A 310 -4.10 13.58 -14.44
N TYR A 311 -3.13 13.12 -13.64
CA TYR A 311 -2.46 11.85 -13.88
C TYR A 311 -3.33 10.64 -13.56
N LEU A 312 -4.11 10.70 -12.48
CA LEU A 312 -5.07 9.66 -12.14
C LEU A 312 -6.14 9.53 -13.22
N THR A 313 -6.63 10.65 -13.77
CA THR A 313 -7.57 10.66 -14.90
C THR A 313 -7.02 9.87 -16.08
N GLN A 314 -5.74 10.05 -16.42
CA GLN A 314 -5.11 9.27 -17.51
C GLN A 314 -4.91 7.80 -17.12
N GLN A 315 -4.54 7.51 -15.88
CA GLN A 315 -4.31 6.14 -15.43
C GLN A 315 -5.62 5.33 -15.37
N ILE A 316 -6.74 5.95 -15.03
CA ILE A 316 -8.08 5.33 -15.12
C ILE A 316 -8.41 4.98 -16.57
N LYS A 317 -8.15 5.89 -17.54
CA LYS A 317 -8.31 5.58 -18.97
C LYS A 317 -7.44 4.40 -19.40
N ARG A 318 -6.19 4.35 -18.93
CA ARG A 318 -5.27 3.25 -19.24
C ARG A 318 -5.76 1.94 -18.63
N ALA A 319 -6.28 1.95 -17.40
CA ALA A 319 -6.82 0.76 -16.76
C ALA A 319 -7.89 0.07 -17.63
N ARG A 320 -8.74 0.85 -18.31
CA ARG A 320 -9.71 0.34 -19.28
C ARG A 320 -9.11 -0.06 -20.62
N ASN A 321 -8.35 0.85 -21.24
CA ASN A 321 -8.01 0.75 -22.65
C ASN A 321 -6.73 -0.02 -22.92
N VAL A 322 -5.86 -0.16 -21.92
CA VAL A 322 -4.54 -0.79 -22.04
C VAL A 322 -4.43 -2.03 -21.16
N TYR A 323 -4.94 -1.97 -19.93
CA TYR A 323 -4.90 -3.12 -19.01
C TYR A 323 -6.15 -3.99 -19.11
N HIS A 324 -7.26 -3.46 -19.64
CA HIS A 324 -8.55 -4.14 -19.71
C HIS A 324 -9.03 -4.65 -18.34
N LYS A 325 -8.88 -3.82 -17.29
CA LYS A 325 -9.25 -4.14 -15.92
C LYS A 325 -10.34 -3.23 -15.38
N ASP A 326 -11.13 -3.79 -14.46
CA ASP A 326 -12.13 -3.07 -13.66
C ASP A 326 -11.55 -2.45 -12.39
N TYR A 327 -10.41 -2.97 -11.92
CA TYR A 327 -9.72 -2.55 -10.70
C TYR A 327 -8.48 -1.71 -11.00
N LEU A 328 -8.25 -0.73 -10.12
CA LEU A 328 -7.01 0.04 -10.04
C LEU A 328 -6.57 0.07 -8.57
N PHE A 329 -5.32 -0.28 -8.31
CA PHE A 329 -4.79 -0.34 -6.93
C PHE A 329 -4.11 0.97 -6.55
N MET A 330 -4.58 1.63 -5.50
CA MET A 330 -4.05 2.91 -5.04
C MET A 330 -3.13 2.71 -3.85
N PHE A 331 -1.90 3.22 -3.95
CA PHE A 331 -1.05 3.46 -2.80
C PHE A 331 -1.24 4.91 -2.34
N ALA A 332 -2.02 5.18 -1.31
CA ALA A 332 -2.73 4.31 -0.36
C ALA A 332 -3.87 5.11 0.31
N TRP A 333 -4.68 4.48 1.15
CA TRP A 333 -5.67 5.21 1.97
C TRP A 333 -4.98 6.05 3.04
N ASN A 334 -4.17 5.40 3.89
CA ASN A 334 -3.64 5.98 5.13
C ASN A 334 -2.14 5.68 5.35
N GLU A 335 -1.30 5.61 4.32
CA GLU A 335 0.15 5.43 4.49
C GLU A 335 0.85 6.77 4.84
N TRP A 336 0.63 7.30 6.04
CA TRP A 336 1.18 8.58 6.49
C TRP A 336 2.71 8.60 6.62
N GLY A 337 3.32 7.48 7.02
CA GLY A 337 4.77 7.35 7.18
C GLY A 337 5.59 7.51 5.90
N GLU A 338 4.96 7.27 4.75
CA GLU A 338 5.53 7.43 3.41
C GLU A 338 4.80 8.52 2.62
N SER A 339 3.93 9.26 3.29
CA SER A 339 3.13 10.35 2.74
C SER A 339 2.21 9.98 1.58
N GLY A 340 2.02 8.70 1.29
CA GLY A 340 1.19 8.20 0.20
C GLY A 340 -0.29 8.08 0.58
N TYR A 341 -0.82 8.92 1.44
CA TYR A 341 -2.20 8.81 1.94
C TYR A 341 -3.19 9.64 1.09
N LEU A 342 -4.45 9.19 1.04
CA LEU A 342 -5.58 9.95 0.52
C LEU A 342 -6.31 10.73 1.60
N GLU A 343 -6.16 10.35 2.87
CA GLU A 343 -6.83 11.00 3.98
C GLU A 343 -6.58 12.53 4.04
N PRO A 344 -7.54 13.30 4.53
CA PRO A 344 -7.44 14.75 4.53
C PRO A 344 -6.36 15.24 5.50
N ASP A 345 -5.57 16.21 5.05
CA ASP A 345 -4.51 16.83 5.83
C ASP A 345 -4.71 18.35 5.97
N THR A 346 -3.91 19.01 6.82
CA THR A 346 -4.02 20.45 7.04
C THR A 346 -3.57 21.31 5.84
N LYS A 347 -2.85 20.75 4.88
CA LYS A 347 -2.29 21.49 3.73
C LYS A 347 -3.28 21.52 2.56
N ASN A 348 -3.84 20.37 2.23
CA ASN A 348 -4.68 20.11 1.08
C ASN A 348 -6.16 19.96 1.46
N GLY A 349 -6.49 19.78 2.75
CA GLY A 349 -7.86 19.48 3.17
C GLY A 349 -8.35 18.21 2.46
N TYR A 350 -9.50 18.31 1.79
CA TYR A 350 -10.09 17.21 1.03
C TYR A 350 -9.64 17.14 -0.44
N LYS A 351 -8.76 18.04 -0.90
CA LYS A 351 -8.47 18.21 -2.33
C LYS A 351 -7.88 16.96 -3.01
N MET A 352 -7.13 16.12 -2.29
CA MET A 352 -6.64 14.84 -2.85
C MET A 352 -7.79 13.85 -3.09
N LEU A 353 -8.80 13.84 -2.22
CA LEU A 353 -10.01 13.04 -2.40
C LEU A 353 -10.92 13.62 -3.49
N GLU A 354 -11.04 14.94 -3.56
CA GLU A 354 -11.74 15.63 -4.66
C GLU A 354 -11.11 15.30 -6.01
N ALA A 355 -9.77 15.27 -6.09
CA ALA A 355 -9.03 14.83 -7.27
C ALA A 355 -9.38 13.38 -7.69
N VAL A 356 -9.54 12.45 -6.74
CA VAL A 356 -10.03 11.09 -7.05
C VAL A 356 -11.42 11.13 -7.65
N ARG A 357 -12.36 11.81 -6.99
CA ARG A 357 -13.74 11.93 -7.43
C ARG A 357 -13.83 12.55 -8.83
N ASN A 358 -13.12 13.64 -9.06
CA ASN A 358 -13.10 14.33 -10.35
C ASN A 358 -12.49 13.45 -11.44
N ALA A 359 -11.40 12.74 -11.16
CA ALA A 359 -10.78 11.83 -12.11
C ALA A 359 -11.71 10.66 -12.49
N LEU A 360 -12.49 10.15 -11.54
CA LEU A 360 -13.50 9.12 -11.80
C LEU A 360 -14.66 9.68 -12.63
N ILE A 361 -15.21 10.85 -12.27
CA ILE A 361 -16.30 11.51 -13.01
C ILE A 361 -15.87 11.82 -14.45
N ALA A 362 -14.67 12.37 -14.65
CA ALA A 362 -14.12 12.70 -15.97
C ALA A 362 -13.97 11.48 -16.90
N ASN A 363 -14.01 10.28 -16.33
CA ASN A 363 -13.96 9.02 -17.07
C ASN A 363 -15.30 8.28 -17.13
N ASN A 364 -16.38 8.80 -16.54
CA ASN A 364 -17.64 8.08 -16.33
C ASN A 364 -17.44 6.78 -15.53
N GLU A 365 -16.56 6.83 -14.54
CA GLU A 365 -16.10 5.68 -13.76
C GLU A 365 -16.40 5.84 -12.26
N PHE A 366 -17.18 6.85 -11.86
CA PHE A 366 -17.55 7.01 -10.46
C PHE A 366 -18.41 5.81 -10.01
N PRO A 367 -18.03 5.09 -8.94
CA PRO A 367 -18.74 3.90 -8.50
C PRO A 367 -20.13 4.24 -7.97
N ASP A 368 -21.06 3.34 -8.24
CA ASP A 368 -22.34 3.29 -7.56
C ASP A 368 -22.18 2.50 -6.26
N PHE A 369 -22.65 3.06 -5.15
CA PHE A 369 -22.59 2.44 -3.82
C PHE A 369 -23.98 2.07 -3.29
N ASP A 370 -25.01 2.19 -4.15
CA ASP A 370 -26.40 1.84 -3.84
C ASP A 370 -26.60 0.36 -3.50
#